data_AF-A0A9R1RD23-F1
#
_entry.id   AF-A0A9R1RD23-F1
#
_cell.length_a   1.000
_cell.length_b   1.000
_cell.length_c   1.000
_cell.angle_alpha   90.00
_cell.angle_beta   90.00
_cell.angle_gamma   90.00
#
_symmetry.space_group_name_H-M   'P 1'
#
loop_
_entity.id
_entity.type
_entity.pdbx_description
1 polymer ?
#
loop_
_entity_poly.entity_id
_entity_poly.type
_entity_poly.pdbx_seq_one_letter_code
_entity_poly.pdbx_strand_id
1 'polypeptide(L)'
;MAAVLQLCVDELCWVYHIAAATKWPKRLTDMLQHDKLFTFAGFSIESDKEKLKLSGMEINPNKFIDIQRKWRVPYTGKEYDSLTDVAASVIHPFYKGMKNKISTQEDYKLWGTSELPDNLIEDAGVDAYAAYKSWFMIDYITDGSEFAKEREANNFYDHPYCPFTG
;
A
#
# COMPACT_ATOMS: atom_id res chain seq x y z
N MET A 1 -6.76 19.08 4.07
CA MET A 1 -7.59 18.08 4.77
C MET A 1 -7.84 16.93 3.81
N ALA A 2 -7.90 15.70 4.34
CA ALA A 2 -8.28 14.51 3.58
C ALA A 2 -9.81 14.44 3.41
N ALA A 3 -10.27 13.98 2.24
CA ALA A 3 -11.68 13.79 1.93
C ALA A 3 -12.16 12.37 2.24
N VAL A 4 -11.31 11.37 1.97
CA VAL A 4 -11.54 9.95 2.22
C VAL A 4 -10.31 9.33 2.88
N LEU A 5 -10.52 8.31 3.70
CA LEU A 5 -9.49 7.39 4.17
C LEU A 5 -9.82 6.02 3.60
N GLN A 6 -8.87 5.42 2.89
CA GLN A 6 -9.00 4.08 2.34
C GLN A 6 -8.01 3.14 3.01
N LEU A 7 -8.49 2.00 3.49
CA LEU A 7 -7.69 0.96 4.14
C LEU A 7 -8.00 -0.38 3.49
N CYS A 8 -6.99 -1.22 3.33
CA CYS A 8 -7.15 -2.55 2.76
C CYS A 8 -6.37 -3.59 3.58
N VAL A 9 -7.00 -4.73 3.81
CA VAL A 9 -6.36 -5.96 4.29
C VAL A 9 -6.91 -7.12 3.46
N ASP A 10 -6.02 -7.87 2.84
CA ASP A 10 -6.35 -8.93 1.89
C ASP A 10 -7.26 -8.42 0.76
N GLU A 11 -8.49 -8.92 0.69
CA GLU A 11 -9.49 -8.54 -0.33
C GLU A 11 -10.52 -7.55 0.23
N LEU A 12 -10.37 -7.13 1.50
CA LEU A 12 -11.31 -6.24 2.18
C LEU A 12 -10.81 -4.79 2.11
N CYS A 13 -11.43 -4.01 1.23
CA CYS A 13 -11.21 -2.56 1.16
C CYS A 13 -12.31 -1.83 1.92
N TRP A 14 -11.90 -0.91 2.79
CA TRP A 14 -12.77 -0.04 3.55
C TRP A 14 -12.50 1.42 3.19
N VAL A 15 -13.54 2.12 2.76
CA VAL A 15 -13.49 3.55 2.41
C VAL A 15 -14.31 4.33 3.42
N TYR A 16 -13.66 5.26 4.12
CA TYR A 16 -14.26 6.12 5.14
C TYR A 16 -14.32 7.57 4.64
N HIS A 17 -15.52 8.12 4.54
CA HIS A 17 -15.75 9.45 4.00
C HIS A 17 -15.55 10.54 5.07
N ILE A 18 -14.32 11.01 5.20
CA ILE A 18 -13.90 12.03 6.17
C ILE A 18 -14.69 13.33 5.97
N ALA A 19 -14.90 13.75 4.72
CA ALA A 19 -15.56 15.02 4.42
C ALA A 19 -17.03 15.07 4.91
N ALA A 20 -17.72 13.93 4.96
CA ALA A 20 -19.08 13.83 5.47
C ALA A 20 -19.15 13.43 6.96
N ALA A 21 -18.02 13.04 7.56
CA ALA A 21 -17.98 12.58 8.94
C ALA A 21 -18.20 13.73 9.93
N THR A 22 -19.18 13.58 10.82
CA THR A 22 -19.44 14.55 11.90
C THR A 22 -18.69 14.21 13.20
N LYS A 23 -18.19 12.97 13.33
CA LYS A 23 -17.44 12.46 14.48
C LYS A 23 -16.43 11.41 14.02
N TRP A 24 -15.31 11.31 14.73
CA TRP A 24 -14.31 10.26 14.52
C TRP A 24 -14.65 9.01 15.34
N PRO A 25 -14.72 7.82 14.73
CA PRO A 25 -14.89 6.59 15.48
C PRO A 25 -13.67 6.36 16.39
N LYS A 26 -13.89 6.23 17.70
CA LYS A 26 -12.80 6.02 18.67
C LYS A 26 -11.88 4.85 18.29
N ARG A 27 -12.47 3.73 17.85
CA ARG A 27 -11.72 2.54 17.39
C ARG A 27 -10.83 2.82 16.19
N LEU A 28 -11.24 3.71 15.28
CA LEU A 28 -10.42 4.11 14.14
C LEU A 28 -9.19 4.87 14.63
N THR A 29 -9.38 5.86 15.50
CA THR A 29 -8.28 6.63 16.09
C THR A 29 -7.31 5.73 16.86
N ASP A 30 -7.82 4.83 17.68
CA ASP A 30 -7.03 3.86 18.45
C ASP A 30 -6.20 2.95 17.51
N MET A 31 -6.80 2.50 16.40
CA MET A 31 -6.12 1.67 15.41
C MET A 31 -5.01 2.43 14.66
N LEU A 32 -5.24 3.67 14.25
CA LEU A 32 -4.24 4.48 13.54
C LEU A 32 -3.02 4.80 14.42
N GLN A 33 -3.22 4.91 15.75
CA GLN A 33 -2.16 5.16 16.72
C GLN A 33 -1.50 3.89 17.27
N HIS A 34 -2.01 2.71 16.91
CA HIS A 34 -1.56 1.45 17.47
C HIS A 34 -0.05 1.22 17.25
N ASP A 35 0.68 0.80 18.29
CA ASP A 35 2.14 0.74 18.32
C ASP A 35 2.74 -0.65 17.99
N LYS A 36 1.92 -1.70 17.92
CA LYS A 36 2.38 -3.07 17.69
C LYS A 36 1.76 -3.77 16.48
N LEU A 37 0.44 -3.86 16.42
CA LEU A 37 -0.26 -4.80 15.54
C LEU A 37 -0.31 -4.42 14.06
N PHE A 38 -0.28 -3.13 13.75
CA PHE A 38 -0.51 -2.65 12.39
C PHE A 38 0.65 -1.82 11.88
N THR A 39 0.95 -1.98 10.60
CA THR A 39 1.84 -1.10 9.84
C THR A 39 1.09 -0.71 8.57
N PHE A 40 1.01 0.59 8.31
CA PHE A 40 0.26 1.15 7.20
C PHE A 40 1.18 1.39 6.01
N ALA A 41 1.03 0.59 4.96
CA ALA A 41 1.75 0.79 3.71
C ALA A 41 0.97 1.71 2.76
N GLY A 42 1.66 2.66 2.15
CA GLY A 42 1.11 3.53 1.12
C GLY A 42 2.20 3.96 0.14
N PHE A 43 1.79 4.54 -0.98
CA PHE A 43 2.71 5.03 -2.01
C PHE A 43 2.83 6.55 -1.92
N SER A 44 4.04 7.08 -1.75
CA SER A 44 4.26 8.53 -1.59
C SER A 44 3.46 9.15 -0.42
N ILE A 45 3.34 8.37 0.66
CA ILE A 45 2.36 8.58 1.74
C ILE A 45 2.60 9.83 2.62
N GLU A 46 3.74 10.50 2.48
CA GLU A 46 4.07 11.64 3.36
C GLU A 46 3.06 12.78 3.27
N SER A 47 2.65 13.16 2.06
CA SER A 47 1.62 14.20 1.87
C SER A 47 0.28 13.77 2.45
N ASP A 48 -0.07 12.49 2.34
CA ASP A 48 -1.34 11.97 2.82
C ASP A 48 -1.39 11.96 4.35
N LYS A 49 -0.28 11.63 5.02
CA LYS A 49 -0.16 11.74 6.48
C LYS A 49 -0.40 13.16 6.97
N GLU A 50 0.20 14.15 6.32
CA GLU A 50 -0.01 15.56 6.68
C GLU A 50 -1.47 15.96 6.49
N LYS A 51 -2.09 15.58 5.37
CA LYS A 51 -3.51 15.87 5.11
C LYS A 51 -4.43 15.18 6.10
N LEU A 52 -4.13 13.95 6.50
CA LEU A 52 -4.90 13.18 7.47
C LEU A 52 -4.79 13.82 8.87
N LYS A 53 -3.57 14.23 9.25
CA LYS A 53 -3.31 14.94 10.52
C LYS A 53 -4.10 16.24 10.60
N LEU A 54 -4.15 17.00 9.50
CA LEU A 54 -4.99 18.21 9.39
C LEU A 54 -6.49 17.91 9.51
N SER A 55 -6.93 16.68 9.22
CA SER A 55 -8.30 16.22 9.45
C SER A 55 -8.53 15.70 10.88
N GLY A 56 -7.56 15.83 11.79
CA GLY A 56 -7.70 15.39 13.19
C GLY A 56 -7.45 13.90 13.42
N MET A 57 -6.87 13.21 12.44
CA MET A 57 -6.48 11.81 12.54
C MET A 57 -4.99 11.67 12.22
N GLU A 58 -4.22 11.06 13.10
CA GLU A 58 -2.78 10.87 12.89
C GLU A 58 -2.49 9.37 12.85
N ILE A 59 -1.60 8.96 11.94
CA ILE A 59 -1.03 7.61 11.95
C ILE A 59 0.20 7.65 12.86
N ASN A 60 0.41 6.60 13.65
CA ASN A 60 1.63 6.47 14.44
C ASN A 60 2.87 6.63 13.52
N PRO A 61 3.78 7.59 13.80
CA PRO A 61 4.90 7.91 12.92
C PRO A 61 5.90 6.77 12.74
N ASN A 62 5.86 5.74 13.58
CA ASN A 62 6.72 4.56 13.47
C ASN A 62 6.06 3.39 12.74
N LYS A 63 4.79 3.55 12.31
CA LYS A 63 3.96 2.47 11.76
C LYS A 63 3.47 2.76 10.37
N PHE A 64 4.27 3.43 9.57
CA PHE A 64 3.98 3.60 8.16
C PHE A 64 5.16 3.16 7.30
N ILE A 65 4.83 2.74 6.08
CA ILE A 65 5.78 2.35 5.06
C ILE A 65 5.45 3.13 3.80
N ASP A 66 6.45 3.89 3.33
CA ASP A 66 6.39 4.51 2.01
C ASP A 66 6.99 3.54 0.98
N ILE A 67 6.11 2.89 0.22
CA ILE A 67 6.45 1.92 -0.81
C ILE A 67 7.39 2.56 -1.84
N GLN A 68 7.15 3.82 -2.22
CA GLN A 68 7.95 4.51 -3.21
C GLN A 68 9.41 4.52 -2.76
N ARG A 69 9.66 4.89 -1.49
CA ARG A 69 11.00 4.97 -0.89
C ARG A 69 11.64 3.62 -0.59
N LYS A 70 10.84 2.61 -0.25
CA LYS A 70 11.33 1.28 0.15
C LYS A 70 11.64 0.37 -1.03
N TRP A 71 10.94 0.52 -2.16
CA TRP A 71 11.09 -0.36 -3.31
C TRP A 71 11.46 0.43 -4.56
N ARG A 72 12.58 0.04 -5.19
CA ARG A 72 13.12 0.70 -6.37
C ARG A 72 12.95 -0.16 -7.61
N VAL A 73 12.93 0.50 -8.76
CA VAL A 73 12.93 -0.18 -10.05
C VAL A 73 14.18 -1.06 -10.14
N PRO A 74 14.04 -2.39 -10.36
CA PRO A 74 15.17 -3.29 -10.50
C PRO A 74 16.14 -2.79 -11.58
N TYR A 75 17.43 -3.07 -11.38
CA TYR A 75 18.56 -2.72 -12.27
C TYR A 75 18.87 -1.22 -12.42
N THR A 76 17.87 -0.33 -12.34
CA THR A 76 18.08 1.12 -12.46
C THR A 76 18.21 1.81 -11.10
N GLY A 77 17.63 1.23 -10.03
CA GLY A 77 17.62 1.80 -8.69
C GLY A 77 16.75 3.06 -8.55
N LYS A 78 16.02 3.45 -9.60
CA LYS A 78 15.17 4.63 -9.60
C LYS A 78 13.90 4.41 -8.77
N GLU A 79 13.31 5.52 -8.32
CA GLU A 79 11.98 5.48 -7.73
C GLU A 79 10.95 5.12 -8.81
N TYR A 80 9.86 4.48 -8.40
CA TYR A 80 8.69 4.34 -9.27
C TYR A 80 7.95 5.66 -9.37
N ASP A 81 7.40 5.94 -10.56
CA ASP A 81 6.63 7.17 -10.82
C ASP A 81 5.21 7.11 -10.25
N SER A 82 4.63 5.91 -10.12
CA SER A 82 3.26 5.73 -9.62
C SER A 82 3.04 4.37 -8.94
N LEU A 83 1.99 4.29 -8.12
CA LEU A 83 1.51 3.03 -7.56
C LEU A 83 1.17 2.00 -8.64
N THR A 84 0.59 2.43 -9.76
CA THR A 84 0.27 1.52 -10.88
C THR A 84 1.52 0.89 -11.50
N ASP A 85 2.64 1.62 -11.54
CA ASP A 85 3.91 1.10 -12.04
C ASP A 85 4.51 0.06 -11.08
N VAL A 86 4.38 0.27 -9.76
CA VAL A 86 4.75 -0.73 -8.75
C VAL A 86 3.89 -1.97 -8.89
N ALA A 87 2.56 -1.82 -8.88
CA ALA A 87 1.61 -2.92 -8.98
C ALA A 87 1.79 -3.73 -10.28
N ALA A 88 2.10 -3.06 -11.39
CA ALA A 88 2.42 -3.72 -12.65
C ALA A 88 3.69 -4.57 -12.57
N SER A 89 4.66 -4.15 -11.74
CA SER A 89 5.93 -4.86 -11.57
C SER A 89 5.86 -6.04 -10.61
N VAL A 90 5.07 -5.95 -9.53
CA VAL A 90 5.10 -6.97 -8.45
C VAL A 90 3.81 -7.77 -8.30
N ILE A 91 2.68 -7.29 -8.85
CA ILE A 91 1.40 -8.00 -8.81
C ILE A 91 1.10 -8.60 -10.19
N HIS A 92 0.82 -7.76 -11.19
CA HIS A 92 0.44 -8.21 -12.53
C HIS A 92 0.51 -7.06 -13.57
N PRO A 93 1.00 -7.29 -14.81
CA PRO A 93 1.09 -6.25 -15.84
C PRO A 93 -0.21 -5.52 -16.19
N PHE A 94 -1.37 -6.11 -15.87
CA PHE A 94 -2.70 -5.51 -16.07
C PHE A 94 -2.83 -4.10 -15.46
N TYR A 95 -2.18 -3.85 -14.31
CA TYR A 95 -2.23 -2.54 -13.65
C TYR A 95 -1.64 -1.39 -14.48
N LYS A 96 -0.77 -1.69 -15.46
CA LYS A 96 -0.22 -0.67 -16.37
C LYS A 96 -1.31 0.02 -17.20
N GLY A 97 -2.41 -0.68 -17.49
CA GLY A 97 -3.55 -0.15 -18.22
C GLY A 97 -4.49 0.74 -17.38
N MET A 98 -4.35 0.74 -16.06
CA MET A 98 -5.24 1.50 -15.16
C MET A 98 -4.89 2.99 -15.03
N LYS A 99 -3.67 3.38 -15.41
CA LYS A 99 -3.16 4.76 -15.34
C LYS A 99 -4.03 5.80 -16.09
N ASN A 100 -4.88 5.35 -17.01
CA ASN A 100 -5.70 6.18 -17.88
C ASN A 100 -7.14 6.40 -17.37
N LYS A 101 -7.52 5.88 -16.20
CA LYS A 101 -8.86 6.08 -15.59
C LYS A 101 -8.92 7.28 -14.64
N ILE A 102 -8.01 8.25 -14.76
CA ILE A 102 -7.94 9.36 -13.81
C ILE A 102 -9.13 10.30 -14.01
N SER A 103 -9.93 10.37 -12.94
CA SER A 103 -10.94 11.37 -12.61
C SER A 103 -10.61 12.77 -13.15
N THR A 104 -11.54 13.37 -13.89
CA THR A 104 -11.47 14.73 -14.42
C THR A 104 -11.39 15.78 -13.29
N GLN A 105 -11.03 17.02 -13.60
CA GLN A 105 -11.01 18.11 -12.61
C GLN A 105 -12.37 18.32 -11.90
N GLU A 106 -13.47 17.93 -12.55
CA GLU A 106 -14.82 17.96 -11.99
C GLU A 106 -15.03 16.83 -10.96
N ASP A 107 -14.50 15.65 -11.25
CA ASP A 107 -14.53 14.49 -10.34
C ASP A 107 -13.75 14.76 -9.04
N TYR A 108 -12.70 15.58 -9.08
CA TYR A 108 -11.97 15.97 -7.86
C TYR A 108 -12.86 16.70 -6.84
N LYS A 109 -13.89 17.42 -7.29
CA LYS A 109 -14.85 18.10 -6.40
C LYS A 109 -15.83 17.12 -5.76
N LEU A 110 -16.10 15.99 -6.41
CA LEU A 110 -17.05 14.97 -5.97
C LEU A 110 -16.57 14.20 -4.73
N TRP A 111 -15.26 14.14 -4.47
CA TRP A 111 -14.73 13.55 -3.23
C TRP A 111 -15.21 14.27 -1.96
N GLY A 112 -15.48 15.58 -2.06
CA GLY A 112 -15.98 16.40 -0.96
C GLY A 112 -17.51 16.44 -0.84
N THR A 113 -18.24 15.90 -1.81
CA THR A 113 -19.72 15.90 -1.80
C THR A 113 -20.26 14.67 -1.10
N SER A 114 -21.42 14.81 -0.44
CA SER A 114 -22.19 13.70 0.15
C SER A 114 -23.43 13.46 -0.72
N GLU A 115 -23.78 12.24 -1.14
CA GLU A 115 -23.14 10.91 -0.98
C GLU A 115 -21.91 10.73 -1.91
N LEU A 116 -20.99 9.82 -1.56
CA LEU A 116 -19.82 9.52 -2.40
C LEU A 116 -20.24 8.62 -3.57
N PRO A 117 -20.00 9.00 -4.84
CA PRO A 117 -20.36 8.18 -6.01
C PRO A 117 -19.69 6.80 -6.01
N ASP A 118 -20.41 5.77 -6.50
CA ASP A 118 -19.93 4.38 -6.55
C ASP A 118 -18.60 4.21 -7.29
N ASN A 119 -18.39 4.96 -8.37
CA ASN A 119 -17.13 4.92 -9.13
C ASN A 119 -15.93 5.41 -8.30
N LEU A 120 -16.13 6.41 -7.44
CA LEU A 120 -15.06 6.90 -6.56
C LEU A 120 -14.79 5.93 -5.39
N ILE A 121 -15.82 5.21 -4.94
CA ILE A 121 -15.66 4.11 -3.98
C ILE A 121 -14.85 2.98 -4.60
N GLU A 122 -15.16 2.61 -5.85
CA GLU A 122 -14.42 1.59 -6.61
C GLU A 122 -12.96 2.00 -6.79
N ASP A 123 -12.70 3.23 -7.26
CA ASP A 123 -11.34 3.75 -7.46
C ASP A 123 -10.53 3.75 -6.15
N ALA A 124 -11.13 4.23 -5.04
CA ALA A 124 -10.50 4.21 -3.72
C ALA A 124 -10.18 2.78 -3.24
N GLY A 125 -11.09 1.84 -3.52
CA GLY A 125 -10.89 0.42 -3.21
C GLY A 125 -9.75 -0.20 -4.03
N VAL A 126 -9.69 0.09 -5.32
CA VAL A 126 -8.62 -0.37 -6.22
C VAL A 126 -7.27 0.17 -5.78
N ASP A 127 -7.18 1.46 -5.45
CA ASP A 127 -5.94 2.08 -4.96
C ASP A 127 -5.48 1.47 -3.63
N ALA A 128 -6.40 1.27 -2.68
CA ALA A 128 -6.09 0.65 -1.39
C ALA A 128 -5.58 -0.79 -1.57
N TYR A 129 -6.25 -1.59 -2.41
CA TYR A 129 -5.85 -2.96 -2.72
C TYR A 129 -4.48 -3.00 -3.41
N ALA A 130 -4.27 -2.14 -4.41
CA ALA A 130 -3.00 -2.07 -5.13
C ALA A 130 -1.84 -1.74 -4.19
N ALA A 131 -2.03 -0.81 -3.24
CA ALA A 131 -1.02 -0.48 -2.23
C ALA A 131 -0.75 -1.66 -1.28
N TYR A 132 -1.80 -2.25 -0.70
CA TYR A 132 -1.69 -3.40 0.19
C TYR A 132 -0.97 -4.57 -0.48
N LYS A 133 -1.48 -5.00 -1.64
CA LYS A 133 -0.97 -6.19 -2.32
C LYS A 133 0.44 -5.96 -2.86
N SER A 134 0.76 -4.74 -3.30
CA SER A 134 2.13 -4.41 -3.72
C SER A 134 3.10 -4.57 -2.57
N TRP A 135 2.79 -3.99 -1.40
CA TRP A 135 3.65 -4.12 -0.24
C TRP A 135 3.78 -5.58 0.22
N PHE A 136 2.67 -6.32 0.30
CA PHE A 136 2.68 -7.73 0.64
C PHE A 136 3.61 -8.55 -0.28
N MET A 137 3.54 -8.32 -1.59
CA MET A 137 4.42 -9.00 -2.56
C MET A 137 5.88 -8.57 -2.41
N ILE A 138 6.15 -7.28 -2.16
CA ILE A 138 7.50 -6.76 -1.94
C ILE A 138 8.14 -7.37 -0.68
N ASP A 139 7.38 -7.43 0.41
CA ASP A 139 7.80 -8.02 1.69
C ASP A 139 8.16 -9.51 1.48
N TYR A 140 7.26 -10.25 0.83
CA TYR A 140 7.48 -11.66 0.48
C TYR A 140 8.72 -11.89 -0.40
N ILE A 141 8.94 -11.04 -1.42
CA ILE A 141 10.12 -11.12 -2.29
C ILE A 141 11.40 -10.80 -1.50
N THR A 142 11.34 -9.83 -0.60
CA THR A 142 12.48 -9.41 0.22
C THR A 142 12.90 -10.52 1.16
N ASP A 143 11.94 -11.10 1.90
CA ASP A 143 12.17 -12.24 2.79
C ASP A 143 12.78 -13.44 2.05
N GLY A 144 12.20 -13.79 0.88
CA GLY A 144 12.72 -14.87 0.05
C GLY A 144 14.14 -14.60 -0.47
N SER A 145 14.45 -13.35 -0.81
CA SER A 145 15.79 -12.94 -1.25
C SER A 145 16.82 -13.05 -0.13
N GLU A 146 16.48 -12.62 1.08
CA GLU A 146 17.36 -12.71 2.25
C GLU A 146 17.64 -14.16 2.62
N PHE A 147 16.60 -15.00 2.64
CA PHE A 147 16.74 -16.43 2.90
C PHE A 147 17.60 -17.15 1.85
N ALA A 148 17.46 -16.78 0.57
CA ALA A 148 18.30 -17.32 -0.49
C ALA A 148 19.79 -16.95 -0.29
N LYS A 149 20.08 -15.70 0.06
CA LYS A 149 21.45 -15.24 0.34
C LYS A 149 22.07 -15.96 1.54
N GLU A 150 21.29 -16.20 2.59
CA GLU A 150 21.75 -16.96 3.75
C GLU A 150 22.15 -18.39 3.36
N ARG A 151 21.35 -19.05 2.53
CA ARG A 151 21.67 -20.40 2.01
C ARG A 151 22.93 -20.41 1.14
N GLU A 152 23.08 -19.42 0.28
CA GLU A 152 24.28 -19.25 -0.54
C GLU A 152 25.53 -19.06 0.34
N ALA A 153 25.46 -18.18 1.35
CA ALA A 153 26.56 -17.95 2.28
C ALA A 153 26.97 -19.21 3.07
N ASN A 154 26.01 -20.12 3.29
CA ASN A 154 26.22 -21.40 3.95
C ASN A 154 26.63 -22.54 2.99
N ASN A 155 26.94 -22.24 1.72
CA ASN A 155 27.25 -23.23 0.67
C ASN A 155 26.20 -24.34 0.56
N PHE A 156 24.94 -24.06 0.91
CA PHE A 156 23.87 -25.06 0.98
C PHE A 156 23.66 -25.77 -0.36
N TYR A 157 23.85 -25.05 -1.46
CA TYR A 157 23.66 -25.55 -2.83
C TYR A 157 24.87 -26.30 -3.39
N ASP A 158 26.03 -26.24 -2.73
CA ASP A 158 27.26 -26.94 -3.18
C ASP A 158 27.25 -28.42 -2.77
N HIS A 159 26.35 -28.81 -1.87
CA HIS A 159 26.17 -30.20 -1.49
C HIS A 159 25.17 -30.87 -2.44
N PRO A 160 25.58 -31.86 -3.24
CA PRO A 160 24.64 -32.62 -4.04
C PRO A 160 23.62 -33.29 -3.11
N TYR A 161 22.34 -33.03 -3.35
CA TYR A 161 21.25 -33.71 -2.65
C TYR A 161 21.46 -35.22 -2.85
N CYS A 162 21.84 -35.94 -1.79
CA CYS A 162 21.94 -37.40 -1.78
C CYS A 162 20.71 -37.96 -1.04
N PRO A 163 19.58 -38.20 -1.73
CA PRO A 163 18.36 -38.70 -1.10
C PRO A 163 18.44 -40.17 -0.62
N PHE A 164 19.59 -40.84 -0.76
CA PHE A 164 19.77 -42.23 -0.33
C PHE A 164 21.12 -42.41 0.37
N THR A 165 21.08 -42.44 1.70
CA THR A 165 22.05 -43.22 2.47
C THR A 165 21.27 -44.39 3.05
N GLY A 166 21.56 -45.59 2.52
CA GLY A 166 21.03 -46.86 3.02
C GLY A 166 21.79 -47.34 4.24
#